data_AF-A0A1S6HGZ5-F1
#
_entry.id   AF-A0A1S6HGZ5-F1
#
_cell.length_a   1.000
_cell.length_b   1.000
_cell.length_c   1.000
_cell.angle_alpha   90.00
_cell.angle_beta   90.00
_cell.angle_gamma   90.00
#
_symmetry.space_group_name_H-M   'P 1'
#
loop_
_entity.id
_entity.type
_entity.pdbx_description
1 polymer ?
#
loop_
_entity_poly.entity_id
_entity_poly.type
_entity_poly.pdbx_seq_one_letter_code
_entity_poly.pdbx_strand_id
1 'polypeptide(L)'
;MEICTVGGFEEVGKNMTAVKVGEDVFIFDAGVYLPPLIELQEQETQQQAYSEKKLRSVGALPDDLVLDKLGWTDKVRAIVIGHAHLDHVGGVPYLAHRYPKAEILATPFTMEVLDTLLRDEKISIKNKRKRINANTT
;
A
#
# COMPACT_ATOMS: atom_id res chain seq x y z
N MET A 1 18.55 -9.12 -9.68
CA MET A 1 17.50 -8.90 -8.67
C MET A 1 17.91 -7.71 -7.85
N GLU A 2 17.05 -6.72 -7.72
CA GLU A 2 17.31 -5.48 -6.97
C GLU A 2 16.20 -5.30 -5.94
N ILE A 3 16.53 -4.78 -4.75
CA ILE A 3 15.59 -4.60 -3.64
C ILE A 3 15.63 -3.14 -3.21
N CYS A 4 14.46 -2.53 -3.06
CA CYS A 4 14.28 -1.18 -2.55
C CYS A 4 13.33 -1.23 -1.35
N THR A 5 13.85 -0.98 -0.15
CA THR A 5 13.06 -0.87 1.08
C THR A 5 12.51 0.55 1.16
N VAL A 6 11.23 0.73 0.85
CA VAL A 6 10.57 2.05 0.79
C VAL A 6 10.13 2.52 2.18
N GLY A 7 9.66 1.60 3.03
CA GLY A 7 9.25 1.86 4.40
C GLY A 7 9.26 0.60 5.28
N GLY A 8 9.37 0.77 6.60
CA GLY A 8 9.40 -0.31 7.60
C GLY A 8 10.77 -0.94 7.88
N PHE A 9 11.87 -0.44 7.28
CA PHE A 9 13.23 -0.97 7.52
C PHE A 9 13.89 -0.38 8.77
N GLU A 10 13.83 0.96 8.93
CA GLU A 10 14.42 1.68 10.07
C GLU A 10 13.36 2.12 11.09
N GLU A 11 12.14 1.59 10.98
CA GLU A 11 10.98 2.05 11.74
C GLU A 11 9.91 0.97 11.90
N VAL A 12 8.99 1.18 12.84
CA VAL A 12 7.83 0.32 13.06
C VAL A 12 6.62 0.91 12.35
N GLY A 13 6.14 0.24 11.32
CA GLY A 13 4.95 0.65 10.56
C GLY A 13 5.25 0.99 9.11
N LYS A 14 4.21 1.34 8.34
CA LYS A 14 4.30 1.74 6.92
C LYS A 14 5.21 0.84 6.08
N ASN A 15 5.04 -0.49 6.25
CA ASN A 15 5.85 -1.46 5.52
C ASN A 15 5.58 -1.36 4.01
N MET A 16 6.66 -1.27 3.24
CA MET A 16 6.62 -1.31 1.79
C MET A 16 8.00 -1.67 1.24
N THR A 17 8.11 -2.74 0.48
CA THR A 17 9.35 -3.17 -0.18
C THR A 17 9.09 -3.44 -1.65
N ALA A 18 9.90 -2.88 -2.55
CA ALA A 18 9.87 -3.18 -3.98
C ALA A 18 11.00 -4.12 -4.35
N VAL A 19 10.69 -5.21 -5.04
CA VAL A 19 11.65 -6.17 -5.57
C VAL A 19 11.57 -6.17 -7.10
N LYS A 20 12.69 -5.88 -7.75
CA LYS A 20 12.82 -5.89 -9.21
C LYS A 20 13.51 -7.17 -9.68
N VAL A 21 12.86 -7.87 -10.60
CA VAL A 21 13.39 -9.07 -11.27
C VAL A 21 13.27 -8.86 -12.78
N GLY A 22 14.41 -8.72 -13.46
CA GLY A 22 14.44 -8.32 -14.87
C GLY A 22 13.83 -6.93 -15.06
N GLU A 23 12.80 -6.85 -15.89
CA GLU A 23 12.04 -5.62 -16.18
C GLU A 23 10.79 -5.45 -15.30
N ASP A 24 10.43 -6.45 -14.50
CA ASP A 24 9.21 -6.42 -13.69
C ASP A 24 9.52 -6.07 -12.23
N VAL A 25 8.61 -5.33 -11.61
CA VAL A 25 8.69 -4.91 -10.21
C VAL A 25 7.49 -5.46 -9.44
N PHE A 26 7.75 -5.97 -8.25
CA PHE A 26 6.74 -6.50 -7.33
C PHE A 26 6.83 -5.72 -6.02
N ILE A 27 5.72 -5.15 -5.60
CA ILE A 27 5.61 -4.45 -4.32
C ILE A 27 5.11 -5.47 -3.29
N PHE A 28 5.76 -5.52 -2.14
CA PHE A 28 5.36 -6.27 -0.96
C PHE A 28 4.93 -5.27 0.10
N ASP A 29 3.65 -5.37 0.46
CA ASP A 29 2.93 -4.50 1.39
C ASP A 29 2.89 -3.02 0.99
N ALA A 30 1.89 -2.33 1.52
CA ALA A 30 1.79 -0.88 1.52
C ALA A 30 1.01 -0.49 2.78
N GLY A 31 1.74 -0.32 3.87
CA GLY A 31 1.19 -0.04 5.18
C GLY A 31 0.88 1.42 5.45
N VAL A 32 0.28 1.67 6.62
CA VAL A 32 0.27 2.99 7.26
C VAL A 32 1.10 3.00 8.54
N TYR A 33 1.54 4.19 8.95
CA TYR A 33 1.99 4.45 10.30
C TYR A 33 0.87 5.15 11.07
N LEU A 34 0.39 4.50 12.14
CA LEU A 34 -0.82 4.92 12.86
C LEU A 34 -0.67 6.19 13.71
N PRO A 35 0.45 6.46 14.42
CA PRO A 35 0.53 7.62 15.31
C PRO A 35 0.24 8.96 14.62
N PRO A 36 0.80 9.28 13.42
CA PRO A 36 0.45 10.51 12.72
C PRO A 36 -0.98 10.53 12.19
N LEU A 37 -1.59 9.38 11.92
CA LEU A 37 -3.01 9.30 11.53
C LEU A 37 -3.92 9.68 12.69
N ILE A 38 -3.61 9.21 13.90
CA ILE A 38 -4.40 9.49 15.11
C ILE A 38 -4.31 10.97 15.44
N GLU A 39 -3.10 11.55 15.46
CA GLU A 39 -2.91 12.98 15.70
C GLU A 39 -3.68 13.86 14.69
N LEU A 40 -3.67 13.46 13.42
CA LEU A 40 -4.40 14.16 12.37
C LEU A 40 -5.93 14.05 12.55
N GLN A 41 -6.42 12.87 12.95
CA GLN A 41 -7.84 12.64 13.21
C GLN A 41 -8.34 13.38 14.45
N GLU A 42 -7.52 13.54 15.49
CA GLU A 42 -7.87 14.33 16.67
C GLU A 42 -7.95 15.84 16.37
N GLN A 43 -7.14 16.32 15.43
CA GLN A 43 -7.13 17.73 15.02
C GLN A 43 -8.28 18.07 14.05
N GLU A 44 -8.79 17.09 13.30
CA GLU A 44 -9.80 17.31 12.27
C GLU A 44 -11.15 16.70 12.63
N THR A 45 -12.15 17.56 12.87
CA THR A 45 -13.53 17.15 13.17
C THR A 45 -14.28 16.59 11.94
N GLN A 46 -13.67 16.57 10.76
CA GLN A 46 -14.34 16.20 9.50
C GLN A 46 -14.04 14.76 9.07
N GLN A 47 -15.11 13.98 8.87
CA GLN A 47 -15.10 12.61 8.34
C GLN A 47 -14.88 12.59 6.81
N GLN A 48 -13.85 13.24 6.30
CA GLN A 48 -13.54 13.25 4.87
C GLN A 48 -12.30 12.39 4.60
N ALA A 49 -12.38 11.52 3.59
CA ALA A 49 -11.28 10.64 3.19
C ALA A 49 -9.99 11.46 2.94
N TYR A 50 -8.90 11.06 3.58
CA TYR A 50 -7.63 11.78 3.49
C TYR A 50 -7.02 11.64 2.09
N SER A 51 -6.49 12.73 1.53
CA SER A 51 -5.73 12.64 0.28
C SER A 51 -4.36 11.99 0.51
N GLU A 52 -3.86 11.23 -0.47
CA GLU A 52 -2.51 10.64 -0.48
C GLU A 52 -1.43 11.66 -0.08
N LYS A 53 -1.49 12.88 -0.64
CA LYS A 53 -0.52 13.96 -0.36
C LYS A 53 -0.50 14.35 1.11
N LYS A 54 -1.68 14.43 1.74
CA LYS A 54 -1.82 14.80 3.16
C LYS A 54 -1.26 13.71 4.05
N LEU A 55 -1.62 12.46 3.80
CA LEU A 55 -1.11 11.31 4.55
C LEU A 55 0.40 11.17 4.43
N ARG A 56 0.96 11.38 3.23
CA ARG A 56 2.41 11.41 3.03
C ARG A 56 3.07 12.57 3.78
N SER A 57 2.46 13.75 3.80
CA SER A 57 3.03 14.94 4.47
C SER A 57 3.18 14.78 5.98
N VAL A 58 2.31 13.99 6.61
CA VAL A 58 2.40 13.65 8.04
C VAL A 58 3.20 12.36 8.30
N GLY A 59 3.79 11.76 7.27
CA GLY A 59 4.58 10.53 7.41
C GLY A 59 3.76 9.27 7.68
N ALA A 60 2.45 9.29 7.43
CA ALA A 60 1.57 8.15 7.60
C ALA A 60 1.72 7.10 6.50
N LEU A 61 2.21 7.47 5.30
CA LEU A 61 2.42 6.56 4.17
C LEU A 61 3.92 6.37 3.88
N PRO A 62 4.32 5.22 3.31
CA PRO A 62 5.66 5.02 2.76
C PRO A 62 5.94 6.00 1.61
N ASP A 63 7.18 6.50 1.51
CA ASP A 63 7.55 7.45 0.46
C ASP A 63 7.94 6.76 -0.86
N ASP A 64 6.93 6.25 -1.57
CA ASP A 64 7.10 5.55 -2.84
C ASP A 64 7.55 6.43 -4.03
N LEU A 65 7.78 7.73 -3.84
CA LEU A 65 8.38 8.61 -4.86
C LEU A 65 9.81 8.18 -5.23
N VAL A 66 10.46 7.40 -4.38
CA VAL A 66 11.74 6.75 -4.72
C VAL A 66 11.61 5.83 -5.94
N LEU A 67 10.45 5.18 -6.14
CA LEU A 67 10.21 4.31 -7.29
C LEU A 67 10.09 5.09 -8.60
N ASP A 68 9.60 6.34 -8.54
CA ASP A 68 9.58 7.25 -9.70
C ASP A 68 11.01 7.59 -10.12
N LYS A 69 11.88 7.94 -9.14
CA LYS A 69 13.29 8.27 -9.38
C LYS A 69 14.07 7.10 -9.97
N LEU A 70 13.72 5.87 -9.59
CA LEU A 70 14.34 4.65 -10.11
C LEU A 70 13.75 4.21 -11.46
N GLY A 71 12.64 4.82 -11.91
CA GLY A 71 11.94 4.42 -13.15
C GLY A 71 11.22 3.06 -13.01
N TRP A 72 10.78 2.71 -11.80
CA TRP A 72 10.18 1.42 -11.47
C TRP A 72 8.64 1.46 -11.45
N THR A 73 8.04 2.64 -11.29
CA THR A 73 6.58 2.82 -11.11
C THR A 73 5.74 2.18 -12.22
N ASP A 74 6.09 2.39 -13.49
CA ASP A 74 5.39 1.82 -14.64
C ASP A 74 5.65 0.31 -14.87
N LYS A 75 6.64 -0.23 -14.16
CA LYS A 75 7.09 -1.62 -14.25
C LYS A 75 6.46 -2.51 -13.17
N VAL A 76 5.66 -1.93 -12.27
CA VAL A 76 5.01 -2.68 -11.20
C VAL A 76 3.91 -3.59 -11.78
N ARG A 77 4.02 -4.89 -11.51
CA ARG A 77 3.09 -5.93 -11.98
C ARG A 77 2.13 -6.42 -10.92
N ALA A 78 2.55 -6.41 -9.66
CA ALA A 78 1.70 -6.78 -8.55
C ALA A 78 2.05 -6.04 -7.26
N ILE A 79 1.03 -5.84 -6.44
CA ILE A 79 1.12 -5.47 -5.02
C ILE A 79 0.69 -6.70 -4.23
N VAL A 80 1.63 -7.32 -3.54
CA VAL A 80 1.42 -8.52 -2.73
C VAL A 80 1.29 -8.10 -1.28
N ILE A 81 0.17 -8.42 -0.65
CA ILE A 81 -0.09 -8.06 0.74
C ILE A 81 0.10 -9.31 1.60
N GLY A 82 1.04 -9.25 2.55
CA GLY A 82 1.42 -10.37 3.39
C GLY A 82 0.31 -10.77 4.36
N HIS A 83 -0.23 -9.82 5.11
CA HIS A 83 -1.32 -10.06 6.07
C HIS A 83 -2.14 -8.80 6.35
N ALA A 84 -3.17 -8.92 7.20
CA ALA A 84 -4.23 -7.92 7.34
C ALA A 84 -3.98 -6.81 8.38
N HIS A 85 -2.78 -6.69 8.96
CA HIS A 85 -2.49 -5.58 9.85
C HIS A 85 -2.34 -4.27 9.07
N LEU A 86 -2.74 -3.15 9.67
CA LEU A 86 -2.82 -1.84 8.99
C LEU A 86 -1.45 -1.32 8.55
N ASP A 87 -0.39 -1.69 9.24
CA ASP A 87 0.99 -1.42 8.84
C ASP A 87 1.47 -2.23 7.63
N HIS A 88 0.63 -3.08 7.04
CA HIS A 88 0.88 -3.80 5.79
C HIS A 88 -0.17 -3.51 4.70
N VAL A 89 -1.45 -3.36 5.06
CA VAL A 89 -2.55 -3.15 4.10
C VAL A 89 -3.09 -1.72 4.06
N GLY A 90 -2.92 -0.94 5.14
CA GLY A 90 -3.65 0.31 5.34
C GLY A 90 -3.30 1.43 4.36
N GLY A 91 -2.13 1.36 3.72
CA GLY A 91 -1.69 2.33 2.71
C GLY A 91 -2.16 2.00 1.29
N VAL A 92 -2.62 0.76 1.05
CA VAL A 92 -3.08 0.30 -0.27
C VAL A 92 -4.21 1.16 -0.84
N PRO A 93 -5.28 1.56 -0.09
CA PRO A 93 -6.34 2.42 -0.63
C PRO A 93 -5.81 3.72 -1.25
N TYR A 94 -4.74 4.27 -0.67
CA TYR A 94 -4.19 5.56 -1.07
C TYR A 94 -3.11 5.45 -2.15
N LEU A 95 -2.34 4.37 -2.17
CA LEU A 95 -1.18 4.22 -3.06
C LEU A 95 -1.47 3.39 -4.32
N ALA A 96 -2.45 2.47 -4.30
CA ALA A 96 -2.65 1.51 -5.39
C ALA A 96 -2.91 2.16 -6.76
N HIS A 97 -3.57 3.33 -6.77
CA HIS A 97 -3.90 4.05 -8.00
C HIS A 97 -2.66 4.53 -8.78
N ARG A 98 -1.50 4.70 -8.11
CA ARG A 98 -0.22 5.04 -8.74
C ARG A 98 0.34 3.90 -9.60
N TYR A 99 -0.13 2.67 -9.37
CA TYR A 99 0.32 1.46 -10.05
C TYR A 99 -0.83 0.82 -10.86
N PRO A 100 -1.38 1.50 -11.88
CA PRO A 100 -2.62 1.07 -12.54
C PRO A 100 -2.53 -0.29 -13.25
N LYS A 101 -1.31 -0.74 -13.61
CA LYS A 101 -1.07 -2.05 -14.25
C LYS A 101 -0.91 -3.18 -13.24
N ALA A 102 -0.80 -2.88 -11.95
CA ALA A 102 -0.53 -3.87 -10.92
C ALA A 102 -1.82 -4.57 -10.46
N GLU A 103 -1.77 -5.90 -10.37
CA GLU A 103 -2.79 -6.68 -9.65
C GLU A 103 -2.51 -6.64 -8.15
N ILE A 104 -3.56 -6.65 -7.33
CA ILE A 104 -3.43 -6.78 -5.88
C ILE A 104 -3.65 -8.25 -5.51
N LEU A 105 -2.63 -8.85 -4.90
CA LEU A 105 -2.61 -10.25 -4.50
C LEU A 105 -2.61 -10.34 -2.98
N ALA A 106 -3.56 -11.08 -2.41
CA ALA A 106 -3.63 -11.27 -0.97
C ALA A 106 -4.39 -12.56 -0.63
N THR A 107 -4.26 -13.03 0.61
CA THR A 107 -5.12 -14.11 1.13
C THR A 107 -6.59 -13.67 1.15
N PRO A 108 -7.58 -14.58 1.14
CA PRO A 108 -8.99 -14.20 1.20
C PRO A 108 -9.31 -13.26 2.36
N PHE A 109 -8.82 -13.56 3.56
CA PHE A 109 -9.04 -12.73 4.74
C PHE A 109 -8.44 -11.32 4.58
N THR A 110 -7.19 -11.22 4.15
CA THR A 110 -6.54 -9.93 3.89
C THR A 110 -7.26 -9.12 2.81
N MET A 111 -7.77 -9.79 1.77
CA MET A 111 -8.55 -9.13 0.72
C MET A 111 -9.88 -8.57 1.26
N GLU A 112 -10.58 -9.29 2.16
CA GLU A 112 -11.79 -8.77 2.80
C GLU A 112 -11.52 -7.54 3.69
N VAL A 113 -10.38 -7.53 4.38
CA VAL A 113 -9.95 -6.36 5.17
C VAL A 113 -9.67 -5.18 4.24
N LEU A 114 -8.95 -5.38 3.14
CA LEU A 114 -8.74 -4.34 2.13
C LEU A 114 -10.07 -3.83 1.55
N ASP A 115 -10.98 -4.74 1.20
CA ASP A 115 -12.30 -4.39 0.66
C ASP A 115 -13.13 -3.58 1.66
N THR A 116 -12.97 -3.84 2.96
CA THR A 116 -13.60 -3.07 4.04
C THR A 116 -12.97 -1.68 4.15
N LEU A 117 -11.64 -1.56 4.17
CA LEU A 117 -10.94 -0.27 4.17
C LEU A 117 -11.35 0.62 2.98
N LEU A 118 -11.44 0.04 1.77
CA LEU A 118 -11.90 0.76 0.58
C LEU A 118 -13.33 1.28 0.72
N ARG A 119 -14.23 0.51 1.34
CA ARG A 119 -15.63 0.92 1.59
C ARG A 119 -15.73 2.03 2.63
N ASP A 120 -15.01 1.89 3.74
CA ASP A 120 -15.07 2.83 4.85
C ASP A 120 -14.53 4.21 4.43
N GLU A 121 -13.41 4.21 3.70
CA GLU A 121 -12.81 5.44 3.15
C GLU A 121 -13.52 5.95 1.88
N LYS A 122 -14.52 5.20 1.36
CA LYS A 122 -15.22 5.50 0.10
C LYS A 122 -14.27 5.67 -1.10
N ILE A 123 -13.17 4.91 -1.10
CA ILE A 123 -12.16 4.92 -2.17
C ILE A 123 -12.41 3.78 -3.14
N SER A 124 -12.33 4.08 -4.44
CA SER A 124 -12.37 3.08 -5.50
C SER A 124 -11.02 2.98 -6.19
N ILE A 125 -10.50 1.76 -6.31
CA ILE A 125 -9.26 1.46 -7.04
C ILE A 125 -9.59 0.66 -8.29
N LYS A 126 -8.84 0.90 -9.38
CA LYS A 126 -9.01 0.21 -10.66
C LYS A 126 -8.25 -1.11 -10.75
N ASN A 127 -7.33 -1.34 -9.81
CA ASN A 127 -6.48 -2.52 -9.75
C ASN A 127 -7.32 -3.80 -9.64
N LYS A 128 -6.97 -4.81 -10.46
CA LYS A 128 -7.59 -6.12 -10.35
C LYS A 128 -7.15 -6.79 -9.06
N ARG A 129 -8.11 -7.24 -8.26
CA ARG A 129 -7.89 -7.95 -6.99
C ARG A 129 -7.97 -9.46 -7.22
N LYS A 130 -6.96 -10.22 -6.81
CA LYS A 130 -6.90 -11.68 -6.90
C LYS A 130 -6.65 -12.29 -5.51
N ARG A 131 -7.63 -13.07 -5.03
CA ARG A 131 -7.51 -13.83 -3.78
C ARG A 131 -6.64 -15.06 -4.00
N ILE A 132 -5.64 -15.27 -3.16
CA ILE A 132 -4.69 -16.38 -3.22
C ILE A 132 -4.91 -17.31 -2.03
N ASN A 133 -5.33 -18.54 -2.28
CA ASN A 133 -5.48 -19.55 -1.25
C ASN A 133 -4.13 -20.23 -0.95
N ALA A 134 -4.03 -20.88 0.20
CA ALA A 134 -2.92 -21.78 0.47
C ALA A 134 -2.86 -22.84 -0.66
N ASN A 135 -1.63 -23.15 -1.11
CA ASN A 135 -1.36 -24.13 -2.18
C ASN A 135 -1.94 -23.75 -3.56
N THR A 136 -2.16 -22.46 -3.83
CA THR A 136 -2.48 -22.00 -5.20
C THR A 136 -1.20 -22.04 -6.05
N THR A 137 -1.23 -22.79 -7.16
CA THR A 137 -0.15 -22.90 -8.15
C THR A 137 -0.27 -21.88 -9.28
#